data_AF-A0A4Y2KTJ0-F1
#
_entry.id   AF-A0A4Y2KTJ0-F1
#
_cell.length_a   1.000
_cell.length_b   1.000
_cell.length_c   1.000
_cell.angle_alpha   90.00
_cell.angle_beta   90.00
_cell.angle_gamma   90.00
#
_symmetry.space_group_name_H-M   'P 1'
#
loop_
_entity.id
_entity.type
_entity.pdbx_description
1 polymer ?
#
loop_
_entity_poly.entity_id
_entity_poly.type
_entity_poly.pdbx_seq_one_letter_code
_entity_poly.pdbx_strand_id
1 'polypeptide(L)'
;MEDAGFHLLNDEEIIAEVRHSPKEDEEGDEGENDSRVKISNNNAVECFSKGLARLEHLEQCDFSELMFLRKLRDRAARQRMTNLRQMKLPFKLL
;
A
#
# COMPACT_ATOMS: atom_id res chain seq x y z
N MET A 1 -0.78 44.59 -4.12
CA MET A 1 -0.50 43.18 -4.40
C MET A 1 0.57 42.80 -3.40
N GLU A 2 0.15 42.28 -2.25
CA GLU A 2 1.05 41.91 -1.16
C GLU A 2 1.39 40.44 -1.33
N ASP A 3 2.68 40.21 -1.60
CA ASP A 3 3.31 38.91 -1.76
C ASP A 3 3.23 38.15 -0.43
N ALA A 4 2.43 37.07 -0.39
CA ALA A 4 2.35 36.19 0.76
C ALA A 4 3.64 35.36 0.85
N GLY A 5 4.71 36.00 1.32
CA GLY A 5 6.00 35.38 1.51
C GLY A 5 5.91 34.23 2.51
N PHE A 6 6.61 33.13 2.21
CA PHE A 6 6.78 32.01 3.13
C PHE A 6 7.47 32.50 4.40
N HIS A 7 6.74 32.54 5.52
CA HIS A 7 7.30 32.84 6.82
C HIS A 7 8.32 31.74 7.17
N LEU A 8 9.60 32.11 7.23
CA LEU A 8 10.68 31.25 7.75
C LEU A 8 10.46 31.09 9.26
N LEU A 9 9.81 30.00 9.65
CA LEU A 9 9.64 29.65 11.06
C LEU A 9 11.02 29.34 11.66
N ASN A 10 11.22 29.78 12.90
CA ASN A 10 12.41 29.43 13.68
C ASN A 10 12.30 27.98 14.20
N ASP A 11 13.41 27.35 14.55
CA ASP A 11 13.45 25.93 14.95
C ASP A 11 12.50 25.61 16.12
N GLU A 12 12.37 26.53 17.09
CA GLU A 12 11.46 26.40 18.21
C GLU A 12 9.97 26.44 17.81
N GLU A 13 9.63 27.24 16.79
CA GLU A 13 8.27 27.28 16.23
C GLU A 13 7.96 26.01 15.45
N ILE A 14 8.92 25.49 14.69
CA ILE A 14 8.76 24.24 13.94
C ILE A 14 8.54 23.07 14.91
N ILE A 15 9.31 23.02 16.00
CA ILE A 15 9.17 21.96 17.01
C ILE A 15 7.83 22.07 17.75
N ALA A 16 7.36 23.28 18.05
CA ALA A 16 6.05 23.49 18.64
C ALA A 16 4.94 23.02 17.69
N GLU A 17 5.00 23.41 16.42
CA GLU A 17 4.02 23.01 15.40
C GLU A 17 3.98 21.49 15.22
N VAL A 18 5.13 20.81 15.16
CA VAL A 18 5.21 19.34 15.04
C VAL A 18 4.71 18.63 16.30
N ARG A 19 4.93 19.21 17.49
CA ARG A 19 4.42 18.65 18.76
C ARG A 19 2.91 18.84 18.93
N HIS A 20 2.37 19.93 18.39
CA HIS A 20 0.96 20.30 18.48
C HIS A 20 0.14 19.82 17.28
N SER A 21 0.79 19.43 16.19
CA SER A 21 0.15 18.71 15.11
C SER A 21 -0.52 17.47 15.71
N PRO A 22 -1.84 17.33 15.60
CA PRO A 22 -2.49 16.09 15.99
C PRO A 22 -1.76 14.99 15.23
N LYS A 23 -1.22 14.02 15.96
CA LYS A 23 -0.80 12.80 15.31
C LYS A 23 -2.06 12.29 14.63
N GLU A 24 -2.09 12.35 13.30
CA GLU A 24 -2.91 11.45 12.49
C GLU A 24 -2.32 10.03 12.64
N ASP A 25 -2.15 9.58 13.89
CA ASP A 25 -2.26 8.18 14.27
C ASP A 25 -3.78 7.91 14.35
N GLU A 26 -4.49 8.07 13.24
CA GLU A 26 -5.81 7.44 13.06
C GLU A 26 -5.59 5.96 12.71
N GLU A 27 -4.93 5.25 13.62
CA GLU A 27 -5.16 3.83 13.81
C GLU A 27 -6.48 3.70 14.61
N GLY A 28 -7.59 3.76 13.87
CA GLY A 28 -8.82 3.05 14.22
C GLY A 28 -10.02 3.89 14.69
N ASP A 29 -11.01 4.04 13.80
CA ASP A 29 -12.38 3.68 14.17
C ASP A 29 -13.12 3.02 13.00
N GLU A 30 -13.83 1.97 13.37
CA GLU A 30 -14.48 0.93 12.59
C GLU A 30 -15.73 1.48 11.89
N GLY A 31 -15.55 2.00 10.67
CA GLY A 31 -16.59 2.79 10.02
C GLY A 31 -17.11 2.30 8.67
N GLU A 32 -16.72 1.14 8.14
CA GLU A 32 -17.29 0.67 6.87
C GLU A 32 -17.30 -0.86 6.71
N ASN A 33 -18.34 -1.49 7.28
CA ASN A 33 -18.86 -2.82 6.91
C ASN A 33 -17.89 -4.02 7.09
N ASP A 34 -17.58 -4.38 8.35
CA ASP A 34 -16.81 -5.58 8.73
C ASP A 34 -17.62 -6.90 8.61
N SER A 35 -18.32 -7.09 7.50
CA SER A 35 -18.64 -8.46 7.01
C SER A 35 -17.77 -8.86 5.82
N ARG A 36 -16.78 -8.02 5.46
CA ARG A 36 -15.78 -8.41 4.46
C ARG A 36 -14.95 -9.55 5.03
N VAL A 37 -15.25 -10.76 4.58
CA VAL A 37 -14.45 -11.97 4.81
C VAL A 37 -12.97 -11.58 4.67
N LYS A 38 -12.21 -11.69 5.76
CA LYS A 38 -10.76 -11.44 5.76
C LYS A 38 -10.10 -12.50 4.90
N ILE A 39 -9.94 -12.22 3.60
CA ILE A 39 -9.28 -13.12 2.65
C ILE A 39 -7.79 -13.14 2.99
N SER A 40 -7.28 -14.32 3.37
CA SER A 40 -5.84 -14.52 3.55
C SER A 40 -5.09 -14.23 2.25
N ASN A 41 -3.88 -13.68 2.36
CA ASN A 41 -3.02 -13.43 1.21
C ASN A 41 -2.79 -14.69 0.35
N ASN A 42 -2.74 -15.89 0.96
CA ASN A 42 -2.61 -17.14 0.21
C ASN A 42 -3.85 -17.42 -0.65
N ASN A 43 -5.04 -17.22 -0.08
CA ASN A 43 -6.30 -17.39 -0.80
C ASN A 43 -6.41 -16.38 -1.95
N ALA A 44 -5.96 -15.13 -1.74
CA ALA A 44 -5.92 -14.12 -2.80
C ALA A 44 -5.01 -14.53 -3.97
N VAL A 45 -3.80 -15.04 -3.68
CA VAL A 45 -2.85 -15.53 -4.70
C VAL A 45 -3.40 -16.73 -5.46
N GLU A 46 -4.03 -17.67 -4.75
CA GLU A 46 -4.64 -18.86 -5.35
C GLU A 46 -5.82 -18.47 -6.26
N CYS A 47 -6.71 -17.60 -5.81
CA CYS A 47 -7.82 -17.07 -6.60
C CYS A 47 -7.33 -16.36 -7.86
N PHE A 48 -6.28 -15.54 -7.76
CA PHE A 48 -5.68 -14.87 -8.91
C PHE A 48 -5.14 -15.87 -9.93
N SER A 49 -4.48 -16.93 -9.45
CA SER A 49 -3.92 -17.99 -10.30
C SER A 49 -5.02 -18.78 -11.02
N LYS A 50 -6.11 -19.11 -10.34
CA LYS A 50 -7.31 -19.73 -10.94
C LYS A 50 -7.97 -18.83 -11.97
N GLY A 51 -8.05 -17.53 -11.69
CA GLY A 51 -8.58 -16.51 -12.61
C GLY A 51 -7.75 -16.41 -13.89
N LEU A 52 -6.42 -16.33 -13.77
CA LEU A 52 -5.50 -16.34 -14.92
C LEU A 52 -5.67 -17.62 -15.76
N ALA A 53 -5.71 -18.79 -15.13
CA ALA A 53 -5.90 -20.04 -15.84
C ALA A 53 -7.23 -20.08 -16.60
N ARG A 54 -8.31 -19.49 -16.06
CA ARG A 54 -9.58 -19.34 -16.79
C ARG A 54 -9.47 -18.37 -17.95
N LEU A 55 -8.84 -17.22 -17.76
CA LEU A 55 -8.66 -16.22 -18.82
C LEU A 55 -7.90 -16.81 -20.02
N GLU A 56 -6.87 -17.62 -19.75
CA GLU A 56 -6.09 -18.33 -20.79
C GLU A 56 -6.92 -19.25 -21.69
N HIS A 57 -8.03 -19.79 -21.18
CA HIS A 57 -8.90 -20.69 -21.95
C HIS A 57 -10.05 -19.97 -22.66
N LEU A 58 -10.18 -18.64 -22.51
CA LEU A 58 -11.17 -17.87 -23.25
C LEU A 58 -10.74 -17.74 -24.71
N GLU A 59 -11.67 -18.00 -25.62
CA GLU A 59 -11.44 -17.98 -27.08
C GLU A 59 -11.00 -16.60 -27.61
N GLN A 60 -11.30 -15.53 -26.86
CA GLN A 60 -10.95 -14.14 -27.18
C GLN A 60 -9.92 -13.54 -26.20
N CYS A 61 -9.09 -14.37 -25.56
CA CYS A 61 -8.08 -13.88 -24.62
C CYS A 61 -7.06 -12.97 -25.32
N ASP A 62 -6.96 -11.71 -24.89
CA ASP A 62 -5.84 -10.85 -25.27
C ASP A 62 -4.58 -11.25 -24.49
N PHE A 63 -3.63 -11.87 -25.19
CA PHE A 63 -2.36 -12.29 -24.62
C PHE A 63 -1.55 -11.13 -24.01
N SER A 64 -1.72 -9.90 -24.50
CA SER A 64 -1.04 -8.72 -23.96
C SER A 64 -1.57 -8.36 -22.57
N GLU A 65 -2.90 -8.37 -22.41
CA GLU A 65 -3.56 -8.17 -21.11
C GLU A 65 -3.22 -9.31 -20.15
N LEU A 66 -3.24 -10.56 -20.62
CA LEU A 66 -2.84 -11.71 -19.81
C LEU A 66 -1.41 -11.60 -19.30
N MET A 67 -0.47 -11.21 -20.18
CA MET A 67 0.92 -11.00 -19.78
C MET A 67 1.10 -9.82 -18.84
N PHE A 68 0.30 -8.76 -18.99
CA PHE A 68 0.26 -7.65 -18.05
C PHE A 68 -0.20 -8.11 -16.66
N LEU A 69 -1.27 -8.91 -16.56
CA LEU A 69 -1.75 -9.47 -15.30
C LEU A 69 -0.72 -10.37 -14.62
N ARG A 70 0.00 -11.21 -15.38
CA ARG A 70 1.12 -12.01 -14.86
C ARG A 70 2.24 -11.12 -14.29
N LYS A 71 2.60 -10.04 -14.98
CA LYS A 71 3.61 -9.07 -14.49
C LYS A 71 3.16 -8.37 -13.21
N LEU A 72 1.87 -8.00 -13.11
CA LEU A 72 1.31 -7.40 -11.90
C LEU A 72 1.40 -8.35 -10.71
N ARG A 73 0.99 -9.61 -10.88
CA ARG A 73 1.13 -10.66 -9.86
C ARG A 73 2.57 -10.77 -9.36
N ASP A 74 3.52 -10.87 -10.29
CA ASP A 74 4.92 -11.05 -9.93
C ASP A 74 5.50 -9.81 -9.23
N ARG A 75 5.06 -8.62 -9.63
CA ARG A 75 5.42 -7.37 -8.96
C ARG A 75 4.88 -7.33 -7.53
N ALA A 76 3.62 -7.70 -7.32
CA ALA A 76 3.01 -7.75 -5.99
C ALA A 76 3.72 -8.79 -5.09
N ALA A 77 4.06 -9.95 -5.63
CA ALA A 77 4.82 -10.98 -4.90
C ALA A 77 6.20 -10.46 -4.47
N ARG A 78 6.95 -9.82 -5.38
CA ARG A 78 8.25 -9.19 -5.06
C ARG A 78 8.11 -8.10 -4.00
N GLN A 79 7.13 -7.22 -4.14
CA GLN A 79 6.89 -6.15 -3.17
C GLN A 79 6.63 -6.73 -1.78
N ARG A 80 5.80 -7.78 -1.68
CA ARG A 80 5.53 -8.45 -0.42
C ARG A 80 6.80 -9.03 0.21
N MET A 81 7.65 -9.66 -0.60
CA MET A 81 8.93 -10.17 -0.11
C MET A 81 9.83 -9.05 0.43
N THR A 82 9.89 -7.90 -0.26
CA THR A 82 10.65 -6.73 0.19
C THR A 82 10.09 -6.19 1.51
N ASN A 83 8.77 -6.00 1.62
CA ASN A 83 8.13 -5.50 2.84
C ASN A 83 8.39 -6.45 4.02
N LEU A 84 8.25 -7.77 3.82
CA LEU A 84 8.56 -8.77 4.85
C LEU A 84 10.01 -8.74 5.30
N ARG A 85 10.95 -8.40 4.40
CA ARG A 85 12.37 -8.22 4.75
C ARG A 85 12.58 -6.94 5.54
N GLN A 86 11.97 -5.83 5.13
CA GLN A 86 12.06 -4.55 5.82
C GLN A 86 11.47 -4.62 7.24
N MET A 87 10.33 -5.27 7.41
CA MET A 87 9.72 -5.48 8.74
C MET A 87 10.56 -6.37 9.67
N LYS A 88 11.45 -7.21 9.12
CA LYS A 88 12.36 -8.05 9.91
C LYS A 88 13.65 -7.34 10.32
N LEU A 89 13.92 -6.14 9.79
CA LEU A 89 15.08 -5.38 10.20
C LEU A 89 14.76 -4.67 11.52
N PRO A 90 15.52 -4.92 12.60
CA PRO A 90 15.36 -4.14 13.80
C PRO A 90 15.75 -2.70 13.45
N PHE A 91 14.79 -1.77 13.57
CA PHE A 91 15.11 -0.36 13.60
C PHE A 91 16.04 -0.15 14.80
N LYS A 92 17.34 0.01 14.55
CA LYS A 92 18.24 0.55 15.57
C LYS A 92 17.87 2.02 15.70
N LEU A 93 17.09 2.34 16.72
CA LEU A 93 16.97 3.70 17.22
C LEU A 93 18.39 4.18 17.54
N LEU A 94 18.88 5.15 16.77
CA LEU A 94 20.13 5.85 17.04
C LEU A 94 19.93 6.82 18.21
#